data_AF-A0A392QYE0-F1
#
_entry.id   AF-A0A392QYE0-F1
#
_cell.length_a   1.000
_cell.length_b   1.000
_cell.length_c   1.000
_cell.angle_alpha   90.00
_cell.angle_beta   90.00
_cell.angle_gamma   90.00
#
_symmetry.space_group_name_H-M   'P 1'
#
loop_
_entity.id
_entity.type
_entity.pdbx_description
1 polymer ?
#
loop_
_entity_poly.entity_id
_entity_poly.type
_entity_poly.pdbx_seq_one_letter_code
_entity_poly.pdbx_strand_id
1 'polypeptide(L)'
;MSVQEYLDKYMLSRKLEDAVNAAVRAKTTDPVLFISNHMKKGVQSVITKVKARQILDSRGIPTVEVDLYTNKAMFRASVPSGNSTG
;
A
#
# COMPACT_ATOMS: atom_id res chain seq x y z
N MET A 1 13.95 13.33 24.36
CA MET A 1 13.75 13.62 22.92
C MET A 1 12.86 14.86 22.86
N SER A 2 13.39 15.98 22.40
CA SER A 2 12.61 17.21 22.24
C SER A 2 11.67 17.10 21.03
N VAL A 3 10.61 17.91 20.99
CA VAL A 3 9.68 17.93 19.85
C VAL A 3 10.43 18.24 18.55
N GLN A 4 11.37 19.17 18.59
CA GLN A 4 12.17 19.58 17.43
C GLN A 4 13.03 18.43 16.89
N GLU A 5 13.71 17.68 17.77
CA GLU A 5 14.48 16.50 17.38
C GLU A 5 13.62 15.45 16.66
N TYR A 6 12.38 15.25 17.10
CA TYR A 6 11.46 14.32 16.47
C TYR A 6 11.03 14.79 15.07
N LEU A 7 10.69 16.07 14.95
CA LEU A 7 10.32 16.67 13.66
C LEU A 7 11.46 16.57 12.64
N ASP A 8 12.69 16.89 13.07
CA ASP A 8 13.87 16.87 12.21
C ASP A 8 14.27 15.44 11.83
N LYS A 9 14.25 14.50 12.78
CA LYS A 9 14.56 13.08 12.54
C LYS A 9 13.71 12.45 11.44
N TYR A 10 12.42 12.78 11.40
CA TYR A 10 11.49 12.21 10.41
C TYR A 10 11.22 13.15 9.22
N MET A 11 11.90 14.30 9.17
CA MET A 11 11.67 15.38 8.20
C MET A 11 10.18 15.72 8.07
N LEU A 12 9.48 15.75 9.21
CA LEU A 12 8.02 15.82 9.23
C LEU A 12 7.50 17.14 8.66
N SER A 13 8.15 18.26 8.99
CA SER A 13 7.80 19.59 8.50
C SER A 13 7.81 19.65 6.98
N ARG A 14 8.89 19.14 6.35
CA ARG A 14 9.02 19.12 4.88
C ARG A 14 7.92 18.28 4.22
N LYS A 15 7.62 17.09 4.76
CA LYS A 15 6.57 16.22 4.22
C LYS A 15 5.18 16.86 4.28
N LEU A 16 4.89 17.57 5.36
CA LEU A 16 3.63 18.28 5.52
C LEU A 16 3.53 19.46 4.55
N GLU A 17 4.59 20.26 4.42
CA GLU A 17 4.64 21.37 3.46
C GLU A 17 4.46 20.88 2.01
N ASP A 18 5.14 19.81 1.62
CA ASP A 18 5.01 19.20 0.29
C ASP A 18 3.56 18.76 0.01
N ALA A 19 2.89 18.15 0.99
CA ALA A 19 1.50 17.70 0.87
C ALA A 19 0.52 18.88 0.75
N VAL A 20 0.71 19.93 1.54
CA VAL A 20 -0.10 21.16 1.48
C VAL A 20 0.10 21.86 0.14
N ASN A 21 1.35 22.01 -0.30
CA ASN A 21 1.68 22.61 -1.60
C ASN A 21 1.04 21.82 -2.76
N ALA A 22 1.04 20.49 -2.69
CA ALA A 22 0.37 19.65 -3.68
C ALA A 22 -1.14 19.88 -3.70
N ALA A 23 -1.79 20.01 -2.52
CA ALA A 23 -3.22 20.30 -2.43
C ALA A 23 -3.57 21.67 -3.02
N VAL A 24 -2.76 22.70 -2.71
CA VAL A 24 -2.94 24.06 -3.24
C VAL A 24 -2.77 24.08 -4.77
N ARG A 25 -1.76 23.40 -5.30
CA ARG A 25 -1.54 23.26 -6.76
C ARG A 25 -2.70 22.57 -7.45
N ALA A 26 -3.24 21.52 -6.84
CA ALA A 26 -4.37 20.76 -7.37
C ALA A 26 -5.70 21.53 -7.32
N LYS A 27 -5.78 22.65 -6.56
CA LYS A 27 -7.01 23.44 -6.33
C LYS A 27 -8.22 22.53 -6.01
N THR A 28 -7.97 21.52 -5.19
CA THR A 28 -8.98 20.51 -4.82
C THR A 28 -10.12 21.15 -4.03
N THR A 29 -11.34 20.65 -4.24
CA THR A 29 -12.52 21.05 -3.49
C THR A 29 -12.45 20.63 -2.02
N ASP A 30 -11.78 19.51 -1.75
CA ASP A 30 -11.48 19.02 -0.40
C ASP A 30 -9.96 18.84 -0.22
N PRO A 31 -9.28 19.80 0.43
CA PRO A 31 -7.85 19.75 0.67
C PRO A 31 -7.45 18.71 1.74
N VAL A 32 -8.32 18.43 2.71
CA VAL A 32 -7.99 17.52 3.82
C VAL A 32 -7.95 16.08 3.32
N LEU A 33 -8.95 15.68 2.53
CA LEU A 33 -8.96 14.35 1.91
C LEU A 33 -7.78 14.15 0.95
N PHE A 34 -7.43 15.19 0.20
CA PHE A 34 -6.29 15.15 -0.71
C PHE A 34 -4.97 14.95 0.05
N ILE A 35 -4.73 15.73 1.11
CA ILE A 35 -3.52 15.63 1.94
C ILE A 35 -3.41 14.24 2.56
N SER A 36 -4.52 13.71 3.11
CA SER A 36 -4.56 12.37 3.69
C SER A 36 -4.14 11.29 2.68
N ASN A 37 -4.71 11.33 1.47
CA ASN A 37 -4.37 10.40 0.41
C ASN A 37 -2.94 10.58 -0.10
N HIS A 38 -2.45 11.83 -0.18
CA HIS A 38 -1.09 12.15 -0.58
C HIS A 38 -0.07 11.56 0.42
N MET A 39 -0.30 11.78 1.71
CA MET A 39 0.52 11.22 2.78
C MET A 39 0.49 9.70 2.76
N LYS A 40 -0.68 9.08 2.55
CA LYS A 40 -0.83 7.61 2.46
C LYS A 40 -0.05 7.01 1.28
N LYS A 41 0.08 7.73 0.16
CA LYS A 41 0.92 7.32 -0.98
C LYS A 41 2.41 7.30 -0.62
N GLY A 42 2.88 8.30 0.12
CA GLY A 42 4.29 8.45 0.51
C GLY A 42 4.79 7.44 1.55
N VAL A 43 3.89 6.72 2.24
CA VAL A 43 4.30 5.64 3.17
C VAL A 43 4.89 4.47 2.38
N GLN A 44 5.94 3.84 2.88
CA GLN A 44 6.49 2.62 2.27
C GLN A 44 5.47 1.48 2.35
N SER A 45 5.39 0.65 1.29
CA SER A 45 4.60 -0.58 1.33
C SER A 45 5.42 -1.68 1.97
N VAL A 46 5.06 -2.07 3.19
CA VAL A 46 5.72 -3.14 3.94
C VAL A 46 4.80 -4.35 3.96
N ILE A 47 5.33 -5.51 3.58
CA ILE A 47 4.62 -6.79 3.68
C ILE A 47 4.54 -7.16 5.15
N THR A 48 3.31 -7.32 5.67
CA THR A 48 3.07 -7.67 7.07
C THR A 48 2.70 -9.13 7.24
N LYS A 49 2.00 -9.71 6.25
CA LYS A 49 1.55 -11.10 6.28
C LYS A 49 1.32 -11.65 4.89
N VAL A 50 1.60 -12.94 4.72
CA VAL A 50 1.26 -13.72 3.53
C VAL A 50 0.41 -14.91 3.97
N LYS A 51 -0.72 -15.15 3.31
CA LYS A 51 -1.56 -16.33 3.53
C LYS A 51 -1.88 -16.99 2.19
N ALA A 52 -1.36 -18.20 1.99
CA ALA A 52 -1.68 -19.02 0.84
C ALA A 52 -2.81 -20.01 1.16
N ARG A 53 -3.58 -20.39 0.15
CA ARG A 53 -4.54 -21.49 0.19
C ARG A 53 -4.65 -22.17 -1.17
N GLN A 54 -5.00 -23.44 -1.13
CA GLN A 54 -5.40 -24.17 -2.32
C GLN A 54 -6.84 -23.80 -2.70
N ILE A 55 -7.05 -23.48 -3.96
CA ILE A 55 -8.37 -23.27 -4.59
C ILE A 55 -8.48 -24.19 -5.81
N LEU A 56 -9.67 -24.30 -6.39
CA LEU A 56 -9.86 -24.97 -7.68
C LEU A 56 -9.98 -23.91 -8.78
N ASP A 57 -9.36 -24.16 -9.93
CA ASP A 57 -9.55 -23.34 -11.12
C ASP A 57 -10.88 -23.66 -11.84
N SER A 58 -11.10 -23.03 -13.00
CA SER A 58 -12.31 -23.27 -13.82
C SER A 58 -12.46 -24.70 -14.35
N ARG A 59 -11.40 -25.51 -14.35
CA ARG A 59 -11.38 -26.92 -14.79
C ARG A 59 -11.45 -27.89 -13.61
N GLY A 60 -11.59 -27.40 -12.38
CA GLY A 60 -11.57 -28.23 -11.17
C GLY A 60 -10.17 -28.70 -10.77
N ILE A 61 -9.12 -28.12 -11.34
CA ILE A 61 -7.73 -28.48 -11.05
C ILE A 61 -7.26 -27.66 -9.84
N PRO A 62 -6.66 -28.30 -8.82
CA PRO A 62 -6.03 -27.59 -7.71
C PRO A 62 -5.01 -26.55 -8.16
N THR A 63 -5.16 -25.31 -7.71
CA THR A 63 -4.20 -24.22 -7.88
C THR A 63 -4.05 -23.41 -6.58
N VAL A 64 -3.10 -22.47 -6.55
CA VAL A 64 -2.77 -21.67 -5.38
C VAL A 64 -3.31 -20.25 -5.53
N GLU A 65 -3.92 -19.76 -4.45
CA GLU A 65 -4.27 -18.35 -4.26
C GLU A 65 -3.53 -17.80 -3.04
N VAL A 66 -3.03 -16.57 -3.16
CA VAL A 66 -2.28 -15.89 -2.11
C VAL A 66 -2.94 -14.55 -1.76
N ASP A 67 -3.19 -14.37 -0.47
CA ASP A 67 -3.49 -13.10 0.17
C ASP A 67 -2.20 -12.45 0.67
N LEU A 68 -1.86 -11.28 0.12
CA LEU A 68 -0.74 -10.44 0.56
C LEU A 68 -1.27 -9.25 1.35
N TYR A 69 -0.88 -9.14 2.61
CA TYR A 69 -1.24 -8.02 3.47
C TYR A 69 -0.07 -7.05 3.53
N THR A 70 -0.35 -5.78 3.27
CA THR A 70 0.57 -4.67 3.53
C THR A 70 -0.05 -3.67 4.48
N ASN A 71 0.73 -2.74 5.00
CA ASN A 71 0.24 -1.60 5.76
C ASN A 71 -0.68 -0.65 4.95
N LYS A 72 -0.75 -0.81 3.62
CA LYS A 72 -1.62 0.00 2.75
C LYS A 72 -2.94 -0.69 2.46
N ALA A 73 -2.90 -1.96 2.09
CA ALA A 73 -4.05 -2.73 1.64
C ALA A 73 -3.76 -4.23 1.65
N MET A 74 -4.79 -5.01 1.38
CA MET A 74 -4.70 -6.44 1.11
C MET A 74 -4.87 -6.69 -0.39
N PHE A 75 -4.00 -7.52 -0.95
CA PHE A 75 -3.99 -7.90 -2.36
C PHE A 75 -4.18 -9.40 -2.49
N ARG A 76 -4.94 -9.83 -3.50
CA ARG A 76 -5.21 -11.24 -3.76
C ARG A 76 -4.84 -11.57 -5.20
N ALA A 77 -4.13 -12.69 -5.38
CA ALA A 77 -3.79 -13.20 -6.70
C ALA A 77 -3.84 -14.73 -6.70
N SER A 78 -4.30 -15.30 -7.82
CA SER A 78 -4.34 -16.74 -8.09
C SER A 78 -3.51 -17.05 -9.33
N VAL A 79 -2.77 -18.16 -9.30
CA VAL A 79 -1.99 -18.63 -10.46
C VAL A 79 -2.87 -19.55 -11.32
N PRO A 80 -2.82 -19.48 -12.66
CA PRO A 80 -3.52 -20.46 -13.50
C PRO A 80 -2.91 -21.86 -13.32
N SER A 81 -3.73 -22.91 -13.44
CA SER A 81 -3.22 -24.28 -13.37
C SER A 81 -2.37 -24.58 -14.60
N GLY A 82 -1.17 -25.11 -14.37
CA GLY A 82 -0.25 -25.58 -15.41
C GLY A 82 0.08 -27.05 -15.20
N ASN A 83 0.27 -27.80 -16.28
CA ASN A 83 0.78 -29.17 -16.21
C ASN A 83 2.30 -29.10 -16.01
N SER A 84 2.81 -29.60 -14.89
CA SER A 84 4.24 -29.69 -14.63
C SER A 84 4.82 -30.92 -15.35
N THR A 85 5.18 -30.75 -16.61
CA THR A 85 6.06 -31.69 -17.33
C THR A 85 7.39 -31.00 -17.52
N GLY A 86 8.30 -31.24 -16.57
CA GLY A 86 9.71 -30.88 -16.66
C GLY A 86 10.50 -31.99 -17.34
#